data_AF-F4XXB0-F1
#
_entry.id   AF-F4XXB0-F1
#
_cell.length_a   1.000
_cell.length_b   1.000
_cell.length_c   1.000
_cell.angle_alpha   90.00
_cell.angle_beta   90.00
_cell.angle_gamma   90.00
#
_symmetry.space_group_name_H-M   'P 1'
#
loop_
_entity.id
_entity.type
_entity.pdbx_description
1 polymer ?
#
loop_
_entity_poly.entity_id
_entity_poly.type
_entity_poly.pdbx_seq_one_letter_code
_entity_poly.pdbx_strand_id
1 'polypeptide(L)'
;MNAGHTPGYLLEKINEALCSAFPDQGKLEMMVLYKLNIKLNKVASGENLKQIVHSFLTYCDAHNKLGNLLDGALNENPGNYELKQLYSEEFKIPPSLLSILFPLPNNIIEAMQQAYQACCPNNLWDDWEDELPDSFYEILKNLDDIPQATNDEKRIVKFVARLLETGDIPKPIGDQLKQWLEKNAKSYSDLLSQTSSHSQNDQQQNVAQPYLLVKLDSSKQYHQQRQPNYLVSAWFIADLSNYDYSQKKKAILLGTPPAHGESEGNVFSLKDLETLMEFFLTRQIYKDYSYDPIIVFLLPDQLLNHDFESIKIKIRFSERTIGSKYYVYIRSLERFKHFFKDIHHNPEEKYDKPYNTQCIENWKLLNSSCEIQCHDFFVDVSNFNNYNKLLADLEQRRSKKKAIALKLNTPPCVNIIKVINESAIPVALWLRKNDFKTINCQEELDKILNCKINQLPEKVKQQRLDAFGEGNQQEHIGHHLALLWEDPDLLPPQIDYTTL
;
A
#
# COMPACT_ATOMS: atom_id res chain seq x y z
N MET A 1 0.39 22.56 -12.41
CA MET A 1 -0.92 21.90 -12.54
C MET A 1 -1.21 21.83 -14.01
N ASN A 2 -0.93 20.68 -14.63
CA ASN A 2 -1.28 20.44 -16.04
C ASN A 2 -2.57 19.63 -16.01
N ALA A 3 -3.66 20.23 -16.49
CA ALA A 3 -4.89 19.49 -16.75
C ALA A 3 -4.62 18.54 -17.94
N GLY A 4 -5.02 17.28 -17.83
CA GLY A 4 -5.05 16.38 -18.98
C GLY A 4 -5.96 16.99 -20.04
N HIS A 5 -5.39 17.46 -21.15
CA HIS A 5 -6.16 18.04 -22.25
C HIS A 5 -6.73 16.93 -23.11
N THR A 6 -8.00 17.08 -23.56
CA THR A 6 -8.59 16.15 -24.53
C THR A 6 -7.72 16.13 -25.80
N PRO A 7 -7.28 14.95 -26.29
CA PRO A 7 -6.45 14.85 -27.48
C PRO A 7 -7.09 15.53 -28.69
N GLY A 8 -6.29 16.26 -29.47
CA GLY A 8 -6.80 17.12 -30.56
C GLY A 8 -7.65 16.40 -31.62
N TYR A 9 -7.35 15.13 -31.92
CA TYR A 9 -8.13 14.34 -32.88
C TYR A 9 -9.56 14.03 -32.37
N LEU A 10 -9.75 13.91 -31.05
CA LEU A 10 -11.05 13.63 -30.46
C LEU A 10 -11.90 14.91 -30.40
N LEU A 11 -11.28 16.05 -30.11
CA LEU A 11 -11.94 17.36 -30.22
C LEU A 11 -12.45 17.62 -31.64
N GLU A 12 -11.72 17.16 -32.66
CA GLU A 12 -12.17 17.26 -34.05
C GLU A 12 -13.42 16.41 -34.33
N LYS A 13 -13.42 15.14 -33.92
CA LYS A 13 -14.61 14.26 -34.08
C LYS A 13 -15.83 14.76 -33.32
N ILE A 14 -15.65 15.26 -32.10
CA ILE A 14 -16.74 15.83 -31.31
C ILE A 14 -17.30 17.09 -31.99
N ASN A 15 -16.43 17.94 -32.53
CA ASN A 15 -16.85 19.12 -33.27
C ASN A 15 -17.72 18.75 -34.47
N GLU A 16 -17.32 17.73 -35.23
CA GLU A 16 -18.08 17.26 -36.39
C GLU A 16 -19.44 16.66 -36.01
N ALA A 17 -19.48 15.83 -34.97
CA ALA A 17 -20.73 15.24 -34.49
C ALA A 17 -21.71 16.30 -33.95
N LEU A 18 -21.21 17.31 -33.22
CA LEU A 18 -22.03 18.42 -32.74
C LEU A 18 -22.52 19.31 -33.88
N CYS A 19 -21.70 19.58 -34.88
CA CYS A 19 -22.12 20.32 -36.08
C CYS A 19 -23.20 19.57 -36.86
N SER A 20 -23.12 18.24 -36.93
CA SER A 20 -24.15 17.42 -37.58
C SER A 20 -25.45 17.36 -36.77
N ALA A 21 -25.35 17.21 -35.45
CA ALA A 21 -26.51 17.16 -34.58
C ALA A 21 -27.23 18.51 -34.44
N PHE A 22 -26.49 19.60 -34.51
CA PHE A 22 -26.99 20.97 -34.42
C PHE A 22 -26.50 21.80 -35.62
N PRO A 23 -27.11 21.61 -36.81
CA PRO A 23 -26.69 22.32 -38.02
C PRO A 23 -27.03 23.82 -38.01
N ASP A 24 -27.71 24.28 -36.96
CA ASP A 24 -28.10 25.67 -36.74
C ASP A 24 -27.62 26.16 -35.37
N GLN A 25 -27.05 27.37 -35.35
CA GLN A 25 -26.50 27.97 -34.13
C GLN A 25 -27.57 28.18 -33.05
N GLY A 26 -28.80 28.54 -33.42
CA GLY A 26 -29.89 28.74 -32.47
C GLY A 26 -30.26 27.44 -31.77
N LYS A 27 -30.28 26.31 -32.48
CA LYS A 27 -30.51 24.98 -31.88
C LYS A 27 -29.41 24.58 -30.91
N LEU A 28 -28.15 24.83 -31.26
CA LEU A 28 -27.02 24.61 -30.36
C LEU A 28 -27.13 25.49 -29.12
N GLU A 29 -27.46 26.77 -29.28
CA GLU A 29 -27.61 27.73 -28.17
C GLU A 29 -28.72 27.32 -27.21
N MET A 30 -29.86 26.83 -27.72
CA MET A 30 -30.94 26.29 -26.88
C MET A 30 -30.49 25.06 -26.10
N MET A 31 -29.80 24.11 -26.73
CA MET A 31 -29.29 22.93 -26.04
C MET A 31 -28.30 23.33 -24.94
N VAL A 32 -27.34 24.20 -25.25
CA VAL A 32 -26.33 24.66 -24.29
C VAL A 32 -26.96 25.42 -23.13
N LEU A 33 -27.96 26.27 -23.39
CA LEU A 33 -28.64 27.00 -22.33
C LEU A 33 -29.47 26.07 -21.44
N TYR A 34 -30.26 25.16 -22.01
CA TYR A 34 -31.18 24.34 -21.24
C TYR A 34 -30.51 23.15 -20.55
N LYS A 35 -29.47 22.56 -21.16
CA LYS A 35 -28.77 21.40 -20.59
C LYS A 35 -27.61 21.79 -19.70
N LEU A 36 -26.91 22.89 -20.02
CA LEU A 36 -25.69 23.28 -19.31
C LEU A 36 -25.82 24.59 -18.51
N ASN A 37 -26.95 25.30 -18.63
CA ASN A 37 -27.17 26.62 -18.03
C ASN A 37 -26.09 27.64 -18.41
N ILE A 38 -25.63 27.57 -19.67
CA ILE A 38 -24.59 28.44 -20.23
C ILE A 38 -25.18 29.25 -21.38
N LYS A 39 -24.87 30.55 -21.43
CA LYS A 39 -25.19 31.38 -22.61
C LYS A 39 -24.06 31.22 -23.62
N LEU A 40 -24.33 30.53 -24.74
CA LEU A 40 -23.31 30.16 -25.74
C LEU A 40 -22.50 31.38 -26.21
N ASN A 41 -23.18 32.48 -26.52
CA ASN A 41 -22.56 33.74 -26.97
C ASN A 41 -21.66 34.45 -25.93
N LYS A 42 -21.68 34.04 -24.65
CA LYS A 42 -20.79 34.57 -23.62
C LYS A 42 -19.47 33.82 -23.51
N VAL A 43 -19.42 32.58 -24.00
CA VAL A 43 -18.29 31.67 -23.81
C VAL A 43 -17.65 31.21 -25.11
N ALA A 44 -18.34 31.39 -26.23
CA ALA A 44 -17.86 31.02 -27.55
C ALA A 44 -18.24 32.07 -28.60
N SER A 45 -17.32 32.33 -29.51
CA SER A 45 -17.51 33.24 -30.65
C SER A 45 -16.82 32.67 -31.89
N GLY A 46 -17.36 32.92 -33.07
CA GLY A 46 -16.78 32.49 -34.33
C GLY A 46 -17.57 33.03 -35.52
N GLU A 47 -16.98 32.98 -36.70
CA GLU A 47 -17.58 33.49 -37.95
C GLU A 47 -18.56 32.49 -38.56
N ASN A 48 -18.47 31.22 -38.18
CA ASN A 48 -19.36 30.14 -38.62
C ASN A 48 -19.57 29.11 -37.51
N LEU A 49 -20.58 28.24 -37.69
CA LEU A 49 -20.99 27.24 -36.70
C LEU A 49 -19.85 26.32 -36.25
N LYS A 50 -19.00 25.85 -37.18
CA LYS A 50 -17.87 24.96 -36.86
C LYS A 50 -16.83 25.65 -35.96
N GLN A 51 -16.59 26.95 -36.17
CA GLN A 51 -15.73 27.74 -35.29
C GLN A 51 -16.37 28.02 -33.93
N ILE A 52 -17.67 28.30 -33.89
CA ILE A 52 -18.43 28.49 -32.64
C ILE A 52 -18.41 27.22 -31.80
N VAL A 53 -18.68 26.06 -32.41
CA VAL A 53 -18.63 24.75 -31.73
C VAL A 53 -17.21 24.46 -31.24
N HIS A 54 -16.17 24.70 -32.06
CA HIS A 54 -14.79 24.51 -31.63
C HIS A 54 -14.41 25.38 -30.43
N SER A 55 -14.71 26.69 -30.48
CA SER A 55 -14.46 27.62 -29.37
C SER A 55 -15.21 27.22 -28.10
N PHE A 56 -16.44 26.72 -28.25
CA PHE A 56 -17.22 26.21 -27.13
C PHE A 56 -16.65 24.91 -26.55
N LEU A 57 -16.15 24.02 -27.40
CA LEU A 57 -15.49 22.78 -26.97
C LEU A 57 -14.22 23.06 -26.17
N THR A 58 -13.39 24.00 -26.60
CA THR A 58 -12.21 24.43 -25.83
C THR A 58 -12.59 24.98 -24.46
N TYR A 59 -13.69 25.74 -24.38
CA TYR A 59 -14.23 26.22 -23.10
C TYR A 59 -14.69 25.05 -22.23
N CYS A 60 -15.43 24.09 -22.78
CA CYS A 60 -15.91 22.93 -22.04
C CYS A 60 -14.78 22.02 -21.56
N ASP A 61 -13.74 21.82 -22.37
CA ASP A 61 -12.54 21.05 -22.02
C ASP A 61 -11.81 21.69 -20.83
N ALA A 62 -11.53 23.00 -20.92
CA ALA A 62 -10.85 23.75 -19.86
C ALA A 62 -11.62 23.82 -18.52
N HIS A 63 -12.92 23.52 -18.53
CA HIS A 63 -13.79 23.55 -17.35
C HIS A 63 -14.36 22.18 -16.96
N ASN A 64 -13.85 21.08 -17.54
CA ASN A 64 -14.30 19.71 -17.28
C ASN A 64 -15.81 19.51 -17.50
N LYS A 65 -16.38 20.10 -18.57
CA LYS A 65 -17.82 20.04 -18.92
C LYS A 65 -18.12 19.23 -20.19
N LEU A 66 -17.13 18.52 -20.74
CA LEU A 66 -17.26 17.82 -22.01
C LEU A 66 -18.30 16.67 -21.96
N GLY A 67 -18.33 15.91 -20.86
CA GLY A 67 -19.34 14.85 -20.65
C GLY A 67 -20.77 15.39 -20.67
N ASN A 68 -21.05 16.41 -19.85
CA ASN A 68 -22.38 17.04 -19.80
C ASN A 68 -22.83 17.58 -21.16
N LEU A 69 -21.90 18.08 -21.99
CA LEU A 69 -22.19 18.56 -23.34
C LEU A 69 -22.62 17.42 -24.26
N LEU A 70 -21.88 16.31 -24.27
CA LEU A 70 -22.19 15.16 -25.11
C LEU A 70 -23.52 14.51 -24.69
N ASP A 71 -23.80 14.43 -23.39
CA ASP A 71 -25.07 13.89 -22.89
C ASP A 71 -26.24 14.81 -23.20
N GLY A 72 -26.06 16.12 -23.04
CA GLY A 72 -27.04 17.11 -23.44
C GLY A 72 -27.34 17.04 -24.94
N ALA A 73 -26.29 16.88 -25.75
CA ALA A 73 -26.38 16.75 -27.20
C ALA A 73 -27.11 15.48 -27.65
N LEU A 74 -26.75 14.33 -27.07
CA LEU A 74 -27.37 13.04 -27.40
C LEU A 74 -28.82 12.98 -26.94
N ASN A 75 -29.15 13.51 -25.75
CA ASN A 75 -30.52 13.54 -25.26
C ASN A 75 -31.43 14.42 -26.13
N GLU A 76 -30.90 15.51 -26.68
CA GLU A 76 -31.67 16.41 -27.56
C GLU A 76 -31.77 15.86 -28.99
N ASN A 77 -30.73 15.16 -29.47
CA ASN A 77 -30.70 14.53 -30.79
C ASN A 77 -30.37 13.03 -30.73
N PRO A 78 -31.25 12.20 -30.12
CA PRO A 78 -31.02 10.78 -29.93
C PRO A 78 -31.07 9.99 -31.24
N GLY A 79 -31.34 10.62 -32.38
CA GLY A 79 -31.33 10.03 -33.72
C GLY A 79 -30.04 10.29 -34.50
N ASN A 80 -29.19 11.23 -34.07
CA ASN A 80 -27.99 11.60 -34.83
C ASN A 80 -26.96 10.46 -34.83
N TYR A 81 -26.52 10.05 -36.03
CA TYR A 81 -25.64 8.91 -36.20
C TYR A 81 -24.21 9.24 -35.76
N GLU A 82 -23.66 10.41 -36.09
CA GLU A 82 -22.28 10.74 -35.68
C GLU A 82 -22.13 10.88 -34.16
N LEU A 83 -23.11 11.46 -33.46
CA LEU A 83 -23.13 11.47 -32.00
C LEU A 83 -23.17 10.06 -31.44
N LYS A 84 -24.01 9.16 -31.99
CA LYS A 84 -24.01 7.74 -31.60
C LYS A 84 -22.72 7.02 -31.93
N GLN A 85 -22.07 7.40 -33.04
CA GLN A 85 -20.83 6.81 -33.52
C GLN A 85 -19.66 7.13 -32.59
N LEU A 86 -19.65 8.33 -31.99
CA LEU A 86 -18.72 8.63 -30.88
C LEU A 86 -18.87 7.65 -29.72
N TYR A 87 -20.08 7.14 -29.48
CA TYR A 87 -20.35 6.14 -28.46
C TYR A 87 -20.17 4.69 -28.95
N SER A 88 -20.18 4.40 -30.26
CA SER A 88 -20.17 3.02 -30.80
C SER A 88 -18.91 2.60 -31.56
N GLU A 89 -18.11 3.51 -32.10
CA GLU A 89 -16.89 3.19 -32.86
C GLU A 89 -15.60 3.31 -32.05
N GLU A 90 -15.59 4.02 -30.92
CA GLU A 90 -14.43 4.10 -30.04
C GLU A 90 -14.45 3.08 -28.89
N PHE A 91 -15.57 2.37 -28.67
CA PHE A 91 -15.71 1.36 -27.62
C PHE A 91 -16.43 0.12 -28.17
N LYS A 92 -15.92 -1.12 -27.95
CA LYS A 92 -16.68 -2.36 -28.22
C LYS A 92 -17.80 -2.61 -27.19
N ILE A 93 -18.26 -1.55 -26.51
CA ILE A 93 -19.27 -1.58 -25.45
C ILE A 93 -20.66 -1.37 -26.07
N PRO A 94 -21.69 -2.14 -25.68
CA PRO A 94 -23.03 -2.02 -26.26
C PRO A 94 -23.65 -0.62 -26.05
N PRO A 95 -24.24 0.02 -27.09
CA PRO A 95 -24.88 1.33 -26.97
C PRO A 95 -26.00 1.40 -25.92
N SER A 96 -26.67 0.26 -25.68
CA SER A 96 -27.69 0.13 -24.63
C SER A 96 -27.13 0.32 -23.23
N LEU A 97 -25.87 -0.05 -22.97
CA LEU A 97 -25.23 0.14 -21.68
C LEU A 97 -24.80 1.60 -21.50
N LEU A 98 -24.22 2.17 -22.55
CA LEU A 98 -23.76 3.56 -22.55
C LEU A 98 -24.88 4.54 -22.24
N SER A 99 -26.08 4.30 -22.80
CA SER A 99 -27.27 5.11 -22.50
C SER A 99 -27.70 5.09 -21.02
N ILE A 100 -27.26 4.10 -20.24
CA ILE A 100 -27.54 3.95 -18.81
C ILE A 100 -26.40 4.54 -17.96
N LEU A 101 -25.15 4.41 -18.40
CA LEU A 101 -23.98 4.84 -17.63
C LEU A 101 -23.64 6.33 -17.78
N PHE A 102 -23.86 6.94 -18.95
CA PHE A 102 -23.55 8.37 -19.17
C PHE A 102 -24.31 9.35 -18.26
N PRO A 103 -25.61 9.13 -17.94
CA PRO A 103 -26.34 9.98 -17.01
C PRO A 103 -25.85 9.95 -15.55
N LEU A 104 -24.85 9.11 -15.21
CA LEU A 104 -24.34 9.01 -13.86
C LEU A 104 -23.52 10.26 -13.49
N PRO A 105 -23.80 10.90 -12.35
CA PRO A 105 -23.12 12.13 -11.96
C PRO A 105 -21.63 11.89 -11.65
N ASN A 106 -20.81 12.92 -11.89
CA ASN A 106 -19.35 12.87 -11.68
C ASN A 106 -18.92 12.52 -10.24
N ASN A 107 -19.78 12.65 -9.24
CA ASN A 107 -19.48 12.22 -7.87
C ASN A 107 -19.48 10.68 -7.70
N ILE A 108 -19.85 9.92 -8.74
CA ILE A 108 -19.78 8.44 -8.77
C ILE A 108 -18.46 7.98 -9.43
N ILE A 109 -17.60 8.91 -9.89
CA ILE A 109 -16.34 8.56 -10.57
C ILE A 109 -15.44 7.67 -9.69
N GLU A 110 -15.37 7.92 -8.38
CA GLU A 110 -14.60 7.10 -7.44
C GLU A 110 -15.15 5.66 -7.37
N ALA A 111 -16.47 5.50 -7.35
CA ALA A 111 -17.11 4.18 -7.38
C ALA A 111 -16.91 3.46 -8.72
N MET A 112 -16.88 4.22 -9.83
CA MET A 112 -16.52 3.69 -11.15
C MET A 112 -15.06 3.25 -11.20
N GLN A 113 -14.13 4.02 -10.63
CA GLN A 113 -12.71 3.63 -10.55
C GLN A 113 -12.53 2.35 -9.73
N GLN A 114 -13.24 2.21 -8.61
CA GLN A 114 -13.23 0.98 -7.81
C GLN A 114 -13.82 -0.22 -8.56
N ALA A 115 -14.96 -0.04 -9.23
CA ALA A 115 -15.58 -1.08 -10.04
C ALA A 115 -14.66 -1.50 -11.21
N TYR A 116 -13.97 -0.54 -11.81
CA TYR A 116 -12.97 -0.75 -12.85
C TYR A 116 -11.77 -1.57 -12.36
N GLN A 117 -11.16 -1.16 -11.24
CA GLN A 117 -10.03 -1.88 -10.62
C GLN A 117 -10.37 -3.33 -10.32
N ALA A 118 -11.56 -3.59 -9.75
CA ALA A 118 -12.03 -4.94 -9.44
C ALA A 118 -12.18 -5.85 -10.68
N CYS A 119 -12.21 -5.26 -11.88
CA CYS A 119 -12.31 -5.98 -13.14
C CYS A 119 -10.97 -6.26 -13.81
N CYS A 120 -9.89 -5.58 -13.41
CA CYS A 120 -8.55 -5.73 -14.00
C CYS A 120 -7.84 -7.00 -13.49
N PRO A 121 -7.25 -7.84 -14.37
CA PRO A 121 -6.43 -8.98 -13.93
C PRO A 121 -5.19 -8.52 -13.16
N ASN A 122 -4.83 -9.25 -12.09
CA ASN A 122 -3.65 -9.00 -11.25
C ASN A 122 -2.30 -8.97 -11.99
N ASN A 123 -2.27 -9.35 -13.27
CA ASN A 123 -1.05 -9.61 -14.04
C ASN A 123 -0.79 -8.55 -15.13
N LEU A 124 -1.62 -7.51 -15.23
CA LEU A 124 -1.53 -6.46 -16.26
C LEU A 124 -1.06 -5.11 -15.71
N TRP A 125 -0.75 -5.03 -14.41
CA TRP A 125 -0.32 -3.80 -13.74
C TRP A 125 1.18 -3.50 -13.89
N ASP A 126 1.95 -4.35 -14.58
CA ASP A 126 3.39 -4.15 -14.79
C ASP A 126 3.71 -3.18 -15.95
N ASP A 127 2.77 -2.94 -16.88
CA ASP A 127 3.01 -2.18 -18.12
C ASP A 127 2.09 -0.95 -18.32
N TRP A 128 1.10 -0.70 -17.45
CA TRP A 128 0.20 0.45 -17.56
C TRP A 128 0.65 1.51 -16.55
N GLU A 129 1.04 2.69 -17.05
CA GLU A 129 1.50 3.84 -16.26
C GLU A 129 0.59 4.07 -15.04
N ASP A 130 1.22 4.39 -13.91
CA ASP A 130 0.74 4.42 -12.50
C ASP A 130 -0.51 5.29 -12.16
N GLU A 131 -1.37 5.63 -13.12
CA GLU A 131 -2.53 6.52 -12.91
C GLU A 131 -3.85 5.78 -13.16
N LEU A 132 -4.74 5.79 -12.16
CA LEU A 132 -6.12 5.35 -12.36
C LEU A 132 -6.76 6.26 -13.41
N PRO A 133 -7.59 5.71 -14.30
CA PRO A 133 -8.31 6.54 -15.26
C PRO A 133 -9.10 7.62 -14.52
N ASP A 134 -8.76 8.88 -14.77
CA ASP A 134 -9.28 10.06 -14.07
C ASP A 134 -10.68 10.44 -14.57
N SER A 135 -11.13 9.79 -15.64
CA SER A 135 -12.43 10.01 -16.24
C SER A 135 -13.18 8.71 -16.52
N PHE A 136 -14.50 8.83 -16.53
CA PHE A 136 -15.39 7.73 -16.94
C PHE A 136 -15.07 7.25 -18.36
N TYR A 137 -14.61 8.15 -19.24
CA TYR A 137 -14.21 7.83 -20.60
C TYR A 137 -12.98 6.91 -20.64
N GLU A 138 -11.94 7.22 -19.85
CA GLU A 138 -10.74 6.39 -19.77
C GLU A 138 -11.04 5.02 -19.15
N ILE A 139 -11.95 4.94 -18.17
CA ILE A 139 -12.43 3.66 -17.63
C ILE A 139 -13.03 2.79 -18.74
N LEU A 140 -13.92 3.35 -19.55
CA LEU A 140 -14.57 2.61 -20.64
C LEU A 140 -13.55 2.17 -21.71
N LYS A 141 -12.58 3.02 -22.03
CA LYS A 141 -11.52 2.74 -23.01
C LYS A 141 -10.66 1.58 -22.54
N ASN A 142 -10.20 1.70 -21.30
CA ASN A 142 -9.32 0.71 -20.70
C ASN A 142 -10.00 -0.66 -20.55
N LEU A 143 -11.30 -0.70 -20.20
CA LEU A 143 -12.07 -1.96 -20.15
C LEU A 143 -12.15 -2.66 -21.51
N ASP A 144 -12.07 -1.90 -22.60
CA ASP A 144 -12.14 -2.40 -23.97
C ASP A 144 -10.80 -2.91 -24.51
N ASP A 145 -9.71 -2.35 -23.99
CA ASP A 145 -8.33 -2.70 -24.34
C ASP A 145 -7.83 -3.96 -23.59
N ILE A 146 -8.47 -4.34 -22.47
CA ILE A 146 -8.09 -5.54 -21.70
C ILE A 146 -8.41 -6.83 -22.51
N PRO A 147 -7.41 -7.71 -22.76
CA PRO A 147 -7.62 -8.98 -23.45
C PRO A 147 -8.64 -9.86 -22.72
N GLN A 148 -9.69 -10.30 -23.42
CA GLN A 148 -10.70 -11.21 -22.86
C GLN A 148 -10.27 -12.66 -23.08
N ALA A 149 -10.19 -13.44 -21.99
CA ALA A 149 -10.05 -14.88 -22.10
C ALA A 149 -11.33 -15.47 -22.74
N THR A 150 -11.16 -16.40 -23.68
CA THR A 150 -12.23 -16.90 -24.57
C THR A 150 -13.44 -17.52 -23.85
N ASN A 151 -13.29 -17.90 -22.58
CA ASN A 151 -14.34 -18.51 -21.75
C ASN A 151 -14.81 -17.65 -20.55
N ASP A 152 -14.25 -16.46 -20.34
CA ASP A 152 -14.60 -15.60 -19.18
C ASP A 152 -15.82 -14.70 -19.46
N GLU A 153 -16.47 -14.18 -18.42
CA GLU A 153 -17.51 -13.16 -18.53
C GLU A 153 -16.89 -11.85 -19.04
N LYS A 154 -17.63 -11.09 -19.88
CA LYS A 154 -17.09 -9.86 -20.46
C LYS A 154 -16.71 -8.87 -19.35
N ARG A 155 -15.55 -8.21 -19.46
CA ARG A 155 -15.05 -7.26 -18.44
C ARG A 155 -16.03 -6.14 -18.14
N ILE A 156 -16.69 -5.62 -19.17
CA ILE A 156 -17.74 -4.63 -19.03
C ILE A 156 -18.97 -5.14 -18.27
N VAL A 157 -19.30 -6.43 -18.36
CA VAL A 157 -20.41 -7.03 -17.59
C VAL A 157 -20.02 -7.15 -16.12
N LYS A 158 -18.77 -7.53 -15.82
CA LYS A 158 -18.23 -7.53 -14.45
C LYS A 158 -18.20 -6.13 -13.84
N PHE A 159 -17.81 -5.13 -14.64
CA PHE A 159 -17.76 -3.73 -14.23
C PHE A 159 -19.14 -3.23 -13.79
N VAL A 160 -20.18 -3.49 -14.58
CA VAL A 160 -21.56 -3.07 -14.25
C VAL A 160 -22.07 -3.77 -13.00
N ALA A 161 -21.75 -5.06 -12.81
CA ALA A 161 -22.10 -5.79 -11.59
C ALA A 161 -21.44 -5.17 -10.35
N ARG A 162 -20.15 -4.82 -10.42
CA ARG A 162 -19.42 -4.17 -9.33
C ARG A 162 -19.86 -2.74 -9.06
N LEU A 163 -20.16 -1.98 -10.11
CA LEU A 163 -20.64 -0.60 -9.98
C LEU A 163 -21.96 -0.54 -9.20
N LEU A 164 -22.85 -1.52 -9.42
CA LEU A 164 -24.09 -1.67 -8.65
C LEU A 164 -23.89 -2.06 -7.17
N GLU A 165 -22.70 -2.53 -6.79
CA GLU A 165 -22.34 -2.89 -5.41
C GLU A 165 -21.62 -1.76 -4.69
N THR A 166 -20.74 -1.03 -5.38
CA THR A 166 -19.86 -0.01 -4.80
C THR A 166 -20.40 1.41 -4.93
N GLY A 167 -21.26 1.69 -5.90
CA GLY A 167 -21.81 3.02 -6.14
C GLY A 167 -23.15 3.25 -5.46
N ASP A 168 -23.33 4.43 -4.85
CA ASP A 168 -24.65 4.94 -4.46
C ASP A 168 -25.43 5.40 -5.71
N ILE A 169 -25.80 4.43 -6.55
CA ILE A 169 -26.46 4.69 -7.83
C ILE A 169 -27.95 5.00 -7.60
N PRO A 170 -28.48 6.10 -8.19
CA PRO A 170 -29.91 6.38 -8.14
C PRO A 170 -30.75 5.19 -8.62
N LYS A 171 -31.75 4.82 -7.81
CA LYS A 171 -32.60 3.63 -8.01
C LYS A 171 -33.11 3.43 -9.45
N PRO A 172 -33.61 4.46 -10.18
CA PRO A 172 -34.07 4.27 -11.56
C PRO A 172 -32.96 3.80 -12.52
N ILE A 173 -31.73 4.28 -12.33
CA ILE A 173 -30.56 3.90 -13.12
C ILE A 173 -30.07 2.52 -12.67
N GLY A 174 -30.05 2.27 -11.35
CA GLY A 174 -29.68 0.97 -10.79
C GLY A 174 -30.57 -0.17 -11.30
N ASP A 175 -31.88 0.06 -11.40
CA ASP A 175 -32.83 -0.92 -11.94
C ASP A 175 -32.62 -1.16 -13.44
N GLN A 176 -32.26 -0.13 -14.21
CA GLN A 176 -31.90 -0.28 -15.63
C GLN A 176 -30.60 -1.08 -15.82
N LEU A 177 -29.58 -0.85 -14.99
CA LEU A 177 -28.34 -1.62 -15.02
C LEU A 177 -28.57 -3.10 -14.65
N LYS A 178 -29.44 -3.39 -13.67
CA LYS A 178 -29.84 -4.76 -13.33
C LYS A 178 -30.53 -5.46 -14.49
N GLN A 179 -31.52 -4.82 -15.11
CA GLN A 179 -32.20 -5.35 -16.30
C GLN A 179 -31.25 -5.54 -17.48
N TRP A 180 -30.24 -4.68 -17.59
CA TRP A 180 -29.21 -4.83 -18.61
C TRP A 180 -28.32 -6.05 -18.32
N LEU A 181 -27.89 -6.27 -17.07
CA LEU A 181 -27.11 -7.45 -16.66
C LEU A 181 -27.87 -8.75 -16.89
N GLU A 182 -29.15 -8.82 -16.54
CA GLU A 182 -30.00 -10.01 -16.74
C GLU A 182 -30.05 -10.45 -18.22
N LYS A 183 -29.90 -9.51 -19.15
CA LYS A 183 -29.95 -9.78 -20.60
C LYS A 183 -28.59 -10.03 -21.23
N ASN A 184 -27.50 -9.57 -20.61
CA ASN A 184 -26.17 -9.53 -21.24
C ASN A 184 -25.11 -10.38 -20.52
N ALA A 185 -25.36 -10.83 -19.29
CA ALA A 185 -24.49 -11.76 -18.57
C ALA A 185 -24.70 -13.20 -19.02
N LYS A 186 -23.63 -13.99 -19.06
CA LYS A 186 -23.69 -15.44 -19.30
C LYS A 186 -24.36 -16.18 -18.14
N SER A 187 -24.20 -15.69 -16.90
CA SER A 187 -24.88 -16.19 -15.71
C SER A 187 -25.09 -15.08 -14.66
N TYR A 188 -26.28 -14.49 -14.63
CA TYR A 188 -26.62 -13.40 -13.70
C TYR A 188 -26.61 -13.86 -12.23
N SER A 189 -27.04 -15.10 -11.96
CA SER A 189 -27.04 -15.67 -10.61
C SER A 189 -25.63 -15.90 -10.07
N ASP A 190 -24.66 -16.25 -10.90
CA ASP A 190 -23.27 -16.50 -10.46
C ASP A 190 -22.52 -15.20 -10.16
N LEU A 191 -22.85 -14.12 -10.89
CA LEU A 191 -22.30 -12.78 -10.64
C LEU A 191 -22.79 -12.18 -9.31
N LEU A 192 -24.04 -12.47 -8.91
CA LEU A 192 -24.62 -12.03 -7.62
C LEU A 192 -24.38 -13.01 -6.46
N SER A 193 -24.14 -14.30 -6.72
CA SER A 193 -23.86 -15.30 -5.67
C SER A 193 -22.38 -15.38 -5.30
N GLN A 194 -21.48 -14.89 -6.16
CA GLN A 194 -20.12 -14.48 -5.74
C GLN A 194 -20.12 -13.29 -4.79
N THR A 195 -21.26 -12.60 -4.61
CA THR A 195 -21.41 -11.44 -3.72
C THR A 195 -22.41 -11.61 -2.58
N SER A 196 -23.25 -12.65 -2.60
CA SER A 196 -24.15 -13.02 -1.48
C SER A 196 -23.50 -13.94 -0.43
N SER A 197 -22.29 -14.44 -0.69
CA SER A 197 -21.52 -15.26 0.25
C SER A 197 -20.66 -14.43 1.24
N HIS A 198 -20.76 -13.09 1.19
CA HIS A 198 -20.08 -12.17 2.10
C HIS A 198 -20.95 -11.58 3.23
N SER A 199 -22.25 -11.95 3.33
CA SER A 199 -23.15 -11.28 4.29
C SER A 199 -23.87 -12.17 5.29
N GLN A 200 -23.67 -13.50 5.33
CA GLN A 200 -24.28 -14.36 6.38
C GLN A 200 -23.44 -15.55 6.86
N ASN A 201 -22.12 -15.52 6.73
CA ASN A 201 -21.25 -16.43 7.49
C ASN A 201 -20.36 -15.62 8.43
N ASP A 202 -20.89 -15.35 9.63
CA ASP A 202 -20.12 -15.05 10.84
C ASP A 202 -19.25 -16.25 11.23
N GLN A 203 -18.21 -16.49 10.43
CA GLN A 203 -16.97 -17.12 10.83
C GLN A 203 -15.86 -16.24 10.27
N GLN A 204 -15.30 -15.39 11.15
CA GLN A 204 -14.08 -14.60 11.01
C GLN A 204 -13.31 -14.84 9.69
N GLN A 205 -13.61 -14.06 8.66
CA GLN A 205 -12.61 -13.81 7.63
C GLN A 205 -11.49 -13.00 8.29
N ASN A 206 -10.37 -13.66 8.58
CA ASN A 206 -9.14 -13.01 8.99
C ASN A 206 -8.72 -12.03 7.89
N VAL A 207 -9.05 -10.75 8.05
CA VAL A 207 -8.46 -9.69 7.24
C VAL A 207 -6.96 -9.70 7.55
N ALA A 208 -6.15 -10.02 6.56
CA ALA A 208 -4.72 -10.20 6.73
C ALA A 208 -4.03 -8.89 7.13
N GLN A 209 -3.05 -8.98 8.03
CA GLN A 209 -2.26 -7.85 8.49
C GLN A 209 -1.18 -7.52 7.43
N PRO A 210 -1.17 -6.32 6.85
CA PRO A 210 -0.12 -5.93 5.91
C PRO A 210 1.19 -5.56 6.62
N TYR A 211 2.29 -5.64 5.88
CA TYR A 211 3.65 -5.30 6.32
C TYR A 211 4.34 -4.35 5.32
N LEU A 212 5.10 -3.41 5.84
CA LEU A 212 6.07 -2.62 5.10
C LEU A 212 7.47 -3.00 5.58
N LEU A 213 8.17 -3.80 4.79
CA LEU A 213 9.54 -4.22 5.07
C LEU A 213 10.52 -3.23 4.44
N VAL A 214 11.37 -2.60 5.26
CA VAL A 214 12.38 -1.63 4.84
C VAL A 214 13.76 -2.15 5.21
N LYS A 215 14.59 -2.43 4.21
CA LYS A 215 15.96 -2.94 4.36
C LYS A 215 16.95 -1.82 4.10
N LEU A 216 17.94 -1.69 4.99
CA LEU A 216 19.07 -0.80 4.84
C LEU A 216 20.34 -1.62 4.71
N ASP A 217 21.09 -1.45 3.62
CA ASP A 217 22.43 -2.00 3.44
C ASP A 217 23.47 -0.87 3.45
N SER A 218 24.66 -1.13 4.03
CA SER A 218 25.77 -0.18 3.97
C SER A 218 26.29 -0.07 2.52
N SER A 219 26.40 1.15 1.99
CA SER A 219 27.03 1.37 0.67
C SER A 219 28.54 1.21 0.73
N LYS A 220 29.14 0.52 -0.26
CA LYS A 220 30.60 0.39 -0.41
C LYS A 220 31.29 1.73 -0.75
N GLN A 221 30.54 2.76 -1.13
CA GLN A 221 31.06 4.12 -1.38
C GLN A 221 31.44 4.89 -0.08
N TYR A 222 31.31 4.23 1.08
CA TYR A 222 31.67 4.71 2.42
C TYR A 222 33.07 5.34 2.52
N HIS A 223 33.99 5.00 1.61
CA HIS A 223 35.38 5.49 1.64
C HIS A 223 35.59 6.86 1.00
N GLN A 224 34.62 7.41 0.26
CA GLN A 224 34.79 8.69 -0.46
C GLN A 224 34.04 9.86 0.19
N GLN A 225 32.93 9.61 0.89
CA GLN A 225 32.11 10.63 1.52
C GLN A 225 32.22 10.51 3.05
N ARG A 226 32.43 11.64 3.74
CA ARG A 226 32.60 11.70 5.21
C ARG A 226 31.33 11.33 6.01
N GLN A 227 30.24 10.96 5.36
CA GLN A 227 28.98 10.57 6.00
C GLN A 227 28.53 9.19 5.52
N PRO A 228 27.99 8.36 6.44
CA PRO A 228 27.52 7.03 6.10
C PRO A 228 26.27 7.11 5.22
N ASN A 229 26.34 6.40 4.11
CA ASN A 229 25.31 6.35 3.09
C ASN A 229 24.82 4.90 2.93
N TYR A 230 23.51 4.74 2.77
CA TYR A 230 22.82 3.45 2.80
C TYR A 230 22.03 3.21 1.51
N LEU A 231 22.07 1.97 1.04
CA LEU A 231 21.14 1.49 0.03
C LEU A 231 19.84 1.10 0.73
N VAL A 232 18.72 1.64 0.26
CA VAL A 232 17.40 1.37 0.85
C VAL A 232 16.55 0.60 -0.14
N SER A 233 15.94 -0.48 0.33
CA SER A 233 14.95 -1.25 -0.42
C SER A 233 13.72 -1.45 0.44
N ALA A 234 12.54 -1.28 -0.13
CA ALA A 234 11.28 -1.43 0.60
C ALA A 234 10.29 -2.30 -0.15
N TRP A 235 9.58 -3.16 0.57
CA TRP A 235 8.54 -4.03 0.03
C TRP A 235 7.27 -3.91 0.85
N PHE A 236 6.14 -3.82 0.16
CA PHE A 236 4.83 -3.96 0.76
C PHE A 236 4.32 -5.39 0.59
N ILE A 237 3.95 -6.03 1.69
CA ILE A 237 3.44 -7.39 1.74
C ILE A 237 2.03 -7.31 2.32
N ALA A 238 1.04 -7.55 1.46
CA ALA A 238 -0.37 -7.43 1.81
C ALA A 238 -0.85 -8.48 2.83
N ASP A 239 -0.32 -9.70 2.69
CA ASP A 239 -0.73 -10.86 3.46
C ASP A 239 0.44 -11.84 3.57
N LEU A 240 0.95 -11.98 4.80
CA LEU A 240 2.07 -12.87 5.09
C LEU A 240 1.74 -14.34 4.85
N SER A 241 0.47 -14.77 4.98
CA SER A 241 0.07 -16.17 4.78
C SER A 241 0.17 -16.63 3.32
N ASN A 242 0.11 -15.67 2.39
CA ASN A 242 0.21 -15.86 0.95
C ASN A 242 1.54 -15.38 0.37
N TYR A 243 2.47 -14.97 1.24
CA TYR A 243 3.78 -14.46 0.85
C TYR A 243 4.79 -15.59 0.69
N ASP A 244 5.54 -15.57 -0.42
CA ASP A 244 6.66 -16.49 -0.65
C ASP A 244 7.90 -15.68 -1.08
N TYR A 245 8.86 -15.57 -0.17
CA TYR A 245 10.10 -14.83 -0.39
C TYR A 245 11.02 -15.47 -1.44
N SER A 246 10.91 -16.79 -1.66
CA SER A 246 11.74 -17.52 -2.62
C SER A 246 11.25 -17.32 -4.06
N GLN A 247 9.93 -17.22 -4.24
CA GLN A 247 9.30 -17.06 -5.57
C GLN A 247 8.93 -15.61 -5.89
N LYS A 248 9.30 -14.65 -5.03
CA LYS A 248 8.92 -13.22 -5.13
C LYS A 248 7.41 -12.99 -5.26
N LYS A 249 6.58 -13.91 -4.79
CA LYS A 249 5.12 -13.81 -4.96
C LYS A 249 4.54 -12.91 -3.87
N LYS A 250 3.61 -12.03 -4.27
CA LYS A 250 2.77 -11.22 -3.37
C LYS A 250 3.50 -10.17 -2.50
N ALA A 251 4.69 -9.75 -2.92
CA ALA A 251 5.35 -8.55 -2.40
C ALA A 251 5.47 -7.50 -3.52
N ILE A 252 5.16 -6.24 -3.21
CA ILE A 252 5.28 -5.10 -4.11
C ILE A 252 6.57 -4.36 -3.75
N LEU A 253 7.53 -4.30 -4.67
CA LEU A 253 8.73 -3.47 -4.49
C LEU A 253 8.33 -1.99 -4.59
N LEU A 254 8.67 -1.21 -3.57
CA LEU A 254 8.44 0.23 -3.58
C LEU A 254 9.68 0.91 -4.15
N GLY A 255 9.56 1.46 -5.35
CA GLY A 255 10.59 2.30 -5.94
C GLY A 255 10.94 3.48 -5.02
N THR A 256 12.20 3.92 -5.05
CA THR A 256 12.62 5.14 -4.35
C THR A 256 12.40 6.36 -5.24
N PRO A 257 12.24 7.57 -4.69
CA PRO A 257 12.09 8.78 -5.49
C PRO A 257 13.27 8.94 -6.46
N PRO A 258 13.05 9.29 -7.74
CA PRO A 258 14.15 9.52 -8.68
C PRO A 258 15.02 10.65 -8.15
N ALA A 259 16.33 10.40 -8.02
CA ALA A 259 17.28 11.45 -7.69
C ALA A 259 17.25 12.53 -8.78
N HIS A 260 17.40 13.80 -8.38
CA HIS A 260 17.67 14.87 -9.34
C HIS A 260 19.08 14.68 -9.92
N GLY A 261 19.20 13.83 -10.95
CA GLY A 261 20.45 13.58 -11.67
C GLY A 261 20.73 12.09 -11.86
N GLU A 262 21.18 11.75 -13.06
CA GLU A 262 21.66 10.43 -13.45
C GLU A 262 22.88 10.03 -12.61
N SER A 263 22.67 9.23 -11.57
CA SER A 263 23.76 8.47 -10.96
C SER A 263 23.27 7.11 -10.48
N GLU A 264 24.06 6.08 -10.82
CA GLU A 264 23.89 4.69 -10.46
C GLU A 264 23.56 4.50 -8.97
N GLY A 265 22.39 3.93 -8.68
CA GLY A 265 21.93 3.53 -7.34
C GLY A 265 21.68 4.69 -6.39
N ASN A 266 20.41 5.02 -6.12
CA ASN A 266 20.05 6.04 -5.13
C ASN A 266 20.58 5.62 -3.74
N VAL A 267 21.59 6.33 -3.23
CA VAL A 267 22.12 6.13 -1.88
C VAL A 267 21.58 7.22 -0.96
N PHE A 268 21.16 6.85 0.25
CA PHE A 268 20.45 7.73 1.19
C PHE A 268 21.26 7.91 2.47
N SER A 269 21.31 9.14 3.00
CA SER A 269 21.75 9.40 4.36
C SER A 269 20.65 9.05 5.36
N LEU A 270 20.98 8.98 6.66
CA LEU A 270 19.98 8.78 7.70
C LEU A 270 18.94 9.90 7.75
N LYS A 271 19.28 11.12 7.33
CA LYS A 271 18.34 12.24 7.28
C LYS A 271 17.34 12.10 6.14
N ASP A 272 17.77 11.52 5.01
CA ASP A 272 16.90 11.31 3.86
C ASP A 272 15.82 10.25 4.14
N LEU A 273 16.05 9.40 5.14
CA LEU A 273 15.09 8.36 5.54
C LEU A 273 13.77 8.93 6.04
N GLU A 274 13.74 10.13 6.64
CA GLU A 274 12.46 10.73 7.06
C GLU A 274 11.56 10.98 5.85
N THR A 275 12.10 11.66 4.83
CA THR A 275 11.41 11.95 3.57
C THR A 275 11.06 10.66 2.83
N LEU A 276 11.96 9.67 2.85
CA LEU A 276 11.73 8.39 2.20
C LEU A 276 10.63 7.57 2.88
N MET A 277 10.57 7.57 4.21
CA MET A 277 9.50 6.90 4.96
C MET A 277 8.16 7.60 4.76
N GLU A 278 8.13 8.94 4.74
CA GLU A 278 6.92 9.68 4.37
C GLU A 278 6.47 9.32 2.95
N PHE A 279 7.40 9.25 1.99
CA PHE A 279 7.12 8.82 0.63
C PHE A 279 6.58 7.40 0.55
N PHE A 280 7.15 6.45 1.30
CA PHE A 280 6.65 5.09 1.33
C PHE A 280 5.24 5.04 1.90
N LEU A 281 5.01 5.66 3.06
CA LEU A 281 3.77 5.58 3.84
C LEU A 281 2.61 6.43 3.28
N THR A 282 2.88 7.36 2.37
CA THR A 282 1.84 8.17 1.70
C THR A 282 1.31 7.54 0.41
N ARG A 283 1.87 6.40 -0.02
CA ARG A 283 1.40 5.65 -1.19
C ARG A 283 -0.06 5.22 -1.03
N GLN A 284 -0.79 5.25 -2.14
CA GLN A 284 -2.22 4.90 -2.14
C GLN A 284 -2.49 3.44 -1.83
N ILE A 285 -1.50 2.56 -2.04
CA ILE A 285 -1.59 1.11 -1.80
C ILE A 285 -2.08 0.74 -0.39
N TYR A 286 -1.97 1.62 0.61
CA TYR A 286 -2.46 1.34 1.96
C TYR A 286 -3.95 1.62 2.14
N LYS A 287 -4.59 2.39 1.25
CA LYS A 287 -6.02 2.74 1.34
C LYS A 287 -6.94 1.56 1.00
N ASP A 288 -6.39 0.54 0.33
CA ASP A 288 -7.09 -0.67 -0.06
C ASP A 288 -7.17 -1.71 1.07
N TYR A 289 -6.51 -1.44 2.21
CA TYR A 289 -6.42 -2.36 3.35
C TYR A 289 -7.10 -1.80 4.59
N SER A 290 -7.79 -2.67 5.33
CA SER A 290 -8.49 -2.28 6.56
C SER A 290 -7.57 -1.96 7.73
N TYR A 291 -6.28 -2.34 7.66
CA TYR A 291 -5.30 -2.14 8.73
C TYR A 291 -4.07 -1.38 8.25
N ASP A 292 -3.53 -0.55 9.13
CA ASP A 292 -2.21 0.07 8.96
C ASP A 292 -1.13 -1.04 8.87
N PRO A 293 -0.11 -0.90 8.01
CA PRO A 293 0.97 -1.89 7.92
C PRO A 293 1.82 -1.93 9.19
N ILE A 294 2.31 -3.13 9.52
CA ILE A 294 3.43 -3.29 10.46
C ILE A 294 4.70 -2.89 9.71
N ILE A 295 5.46 -1.94 10.27
CA ILE A 295 6.71 -1.49 9.68
C ILE A 295 7.85 -2.33 10.24
N VAL A 296 8.65 -2.93 9.37
CA VAL A 296 9.75 -3.80 9.76
C VAL A 296 11.04 -3.26 9.17
N PHE A 297 11.95 -2.81 10.03
CA PHE A 297 13.27 -2.35 9.64
C PHE A 297 14.28 -3.49 9.73
N LEU A 298 14.87 -3.88 8.60
CA LEU A 298 16.00 -4.81 8.53
C LEU A 298 17.30 -3.99 8.46
N LEU A 299 18.05 -3.98 9.55
CA LEU A 299 19.11 -3.00 9.81
C LEU A 299 20.47 -3.67 10.04
N PRO A 300 21.58 -3.05 9.60
CA PRO A 300 22.90 -3.47 10.04
C PRO A 300 23.08 -3.22 11.54
N ASP A 301 23.95 -3.99 12.19
CA ASP A 301 24.12 -3.95 13.64
C ASP A 301 24.41 -2.54 14.20
N GLN A 302 25.10 -1.68 13.44
CA GLN A 302 25.39 -0.30 13.86
C GLN A 302 24.13 0.58 13.98
N LEU A 303 23.04 0.20 13.30
CA LEU A 303 21.79 0.95 13.28
C LEU A 303 20.70 0.37 14.17
N LEU A 304 20.93 -0.77 14.84
CA LEU A 304 19.93 -1.37 15.74
C LEU A 304 19.49 -0.42 16.86
N ASN A 305 20.40 0.44 17.33
CA ASN A 305 20.12 1.43 18.37
C ASN A 305 19.62 2.78 17.82
N HIS A 306 19.51 2.95 16.51
CA HIS A 306 18.94 4.17 15.92
C HIS A 306 17.44 4.24 16.17
N ASP A 307 16.89 5.43 16.37
CA ASP A 307 15.51 5.71 16.78
C ASP A 307 14.55 5.87 15.58
N PHE A 308 14.51 4.89 14.69
CA PHE A 308 13.63 4.91 13.51
C PHE A 308 12.15 5.10 13.84
N GLU A 309 11.70 4.65 15.01
CA GLU A 309 10.32 4.80 15.46
C GLU A 309 9.95 6.24 15.81
N SER A 310 10.95 7.10 16.03
CA SER A 310 10.79 8.53 16.33
C SER A 310 10.75 9.40 15.07
N ILE A 311 10.97 8.83 13.87
CA ILE A 311 10.86 9.56 12.60
C ILE A 311 9.49 10.22 12.53
N LYS A 312 9.48 11.52 12.23
CA LYS A 312 8.27 12.31 12.08
C LYS A 312 7.73 12.16 10.67
N ILE A 313 6.43 11.95 10.58
CA ILE A 313 5.69 11.84 9.33
C ILE A 313 4.48 12.76 9.38
N LYS A 314 4.14 13.36 8.25
CA LYS A 314 2.90 14.14 8.11
C LYS A 314 1.82 13.24 7.58
N ILE A 315 0.76 13.08 8.36
CA ILE A 315 -0.45 12.37 7.94
C ILE A 315 -1.58 13.40 7.87
N ARG A 316 -1.97 13.76 6.64
CA ARG A 316 -2.96 14.80 6.33
C ARG A 316 -2.60 16.16 6.97
N PHE A 317 -3.19 16.47 8.12
CA PHE A 317 -3.06 17.75 8.82
C PHE A 317 -2.34 17.62 10.18
N SER A 318 -1.86 16.42 10.54
CA SER A 318 -1.16 16.18 11.82
C SER A 318 0.20 15.54 11.61
N GLU A 319 1.21 16.03 12.33
CA GLU A 319 2.52 15.38 12.47
C GLU A 319 2.43 14.30 13.55
N ARG A 320 2.98 13.11 13.29
CA ARG A 320 3.14 12.03 14.28
C ARG A 320 4.49 11.36 14.09
N THR A 321 4.97 10.66 15.12
CA THR A 321 6.09 9.74 14.94
C THR A 321 5.60 8.40 14.39
N ILE A 322 6.42 7.72 13.58
CA ILE A 322 6.08 6.41 13.01
C ILE A 322 5.61 5.44 14.10
N GLY A 323 6.36 5.32 15.19
CA GLY A 323 6.08 4.39 16.29
C GLY A 323 4.85 4.70 17.13
N SER A 324 4.33 5.94 17.05
CA SER A 324 3.06 6.30 17.70
C SER A 324 1.83 5.88 16.87
N LYS A 325 2.01 5.68 15.56
CA LYS A 325 0.93 5.35 14.61
C LYS A 325 0.95 3.88 14.19
N TYR A 326 2.13 3.35 13.91
CA TYR A 326 2.34 2.00 13.38
C TYR A 326 3.01 1.09 14.41
N TYR A 327 2.78 -0.21 14.29
CA TYR A 327 3.70 -1.17 14.91
C TYR A 327 5.04 -1.09 14.19
N VAL A 328 6.13 -1.10 14.95
CA VAL A 328 7.48 -1.05 14.37
C VAL A 328 8.36 -2.12 14.98
N TYR A 329 8.94 -2.94 14.12
CA TYR A 329 9.88 -4.01 14.47
C TYR A 329 11.26 -3.74 13.91
N ILE A 330 12.28 -4.03 14.71
CA ILE A 330 13.68 -4.01 14.31
C ILE A 330 14.15 -5.45 14.08
N ARG A 331 14.94 -5.67 13.04
CA ARG A 331 15.59 -6.95 12.73
C ARG A 331 17.04 -6.71 12.33
N SER A 332 17.90 -7.68 12.61
CA SER A 332 19.31 -7.61 12.22
C SER A 332 19.51 -8.17 10.81
N LEU A 333 20.10 -7.34 9.96
CA LEU A 333 20.54 -7.71 8.62
C LEU A 333 21.61 -8.81 8.66
N GLU A 334 22.43 -8.86 9.70
CA GLU A 334 23.44 -9.91 9.82
C GLU A 334 22.79 -11.28 10.01
N ARG A 335 21.67 -11.36 10.74
CA ARG A 335 20.89 -12.59 10.87
C ARG A 335 20.29 -13.02 9.54
N PHE A 336 19.77 -12.08 8.76
CA PHE A 336 19.31 -12.34 7.39
C PHE A 336 20.44 -12.92 6.53
N LYS A 337 21.64 -12.33 6.54
CA LYS A 337 22.80 -12.85 5.78
C LYS A 337 23.19 -14.28 6.19
N HIS A 338 23.15 -14.60 7.49
CA HIS A 338 23.42 -15.96 7.96
C HIS A 338 22.33 -16.94 7.53
N PHE A 339 21.06 -16.52 7.61
CA PHE A 339 19.91 -17.33 7.18
C PHE A 339 20.05 -17.79 5.71
N PHE A 340 20.49 -16.92 4.81
CA PHE A 340 20.70 -17.26 3.39
C PHE A 340 21.98 -18.05 3.13
N LYS A 341 23.07 -17.80 3.88
CA LYS A 341 24.30 -18.60 3.74
C LYS A 341 24.04 -20.09 3.97
N ASP A 342 23.19 -20.42 4.94
CA ASP A 342 22.82 -21.80 5.27
C ASP A 342 21.93 -22.46 4.22
N ILE A 343 21.06 -21.69 3.55
CA ILE A 343 20.18 -22.22 2.47
C ILE A 343 21.00 -22.62 1.25
N HIS A 344 22.13 -21.95 1.01
CA HIS A 344 22.96 -22.13 -0.18
C HIS A 344 24.26 -22.92 0.06
N HIS A 345 24.49 -23.47 1.27
CA HIS A 345 25.69 -24.24 1.58
C HIS A 345 25.61 -25.73 1.21
N ASN A 346 26.77 -26.27 0.84
CA ASN A 346 26.99 -27.69 0.60
C ASN A 346 26.90 -28.45 1.95
N PRO A 347 26.11 -29.54 2.07
CA PRO A 347 25.89 -30.28 3.33
C PRO A 347 27.14 -30.90 4.00
N GLU A 348 28.34 -30.71 3.44
CA GLU A 348 29.60 -31.23 3.98
C GLU A 348 30.29 -30.29 5.00
N GLU A 349 29.89 -29.01 5.09
CA GLU A 349 30.39 -28.11 6.14
C GLU A 349 29.64 -28.33 7.46
N LYS A 350 30.36 -28.93 8.41
CA LYS A 350 29.84 -29.52 9.63
C LYS A 350 29.57 -28.46 10.72
N TYR A 351 28.43 -27.79 10.65
CA TYR A 351 27.84 -27.14 11.83
C TYR A 351 26.93 -28.15 12.54
N ASP A 352 27.00 -28.25 13.88
CA ASP A 352 26.14 -29.17 14.67
C ASP A 352 24.64 -28.88 14.51
N LYS A 353 24.28 -27.65 14.09
CA LYS A 353 22.93 -27.25 13.70
C LYS A 353 22.94 -25.98 12.83
N PRO A 354 22.26 -25.95 11.67
CA PRO A 354 22.12 -24.73 10.87
C PRO A 354 21.40 -23.61 11.63
N TYR A 355 21.88 -22.37 11.48
CA TYR A 355 21.34 -21.17 12.12
C TYR A 355 19.85 -20.97 11.80
N ASN A 356 19.46 -21.20 10.55
CA ASN A 356 18.06 -21.11 10.12
C ASN A 356 17.13 -22.01 10.95
N THR A 357 17.60 -23.22 11.29
CA THR A 357 16.86 -24.23 12.03
C THR A 357 16.68 -23.78 13.47
N GLN A 358 17.72 -23.22 14.08
CA GLN A 358 17.65 -22.66 15.43
C GLN A 358 16.69 -21.46 15.49
N CYS A 359 16.73 -20.57 14.51
CA CYS A 359 15.82 -19.43 14.43
C CYS A 359 14.36 -19.88 14.33
N ILE A 360 14.06 -20.82 13.44
CA ILE A 360 12.71 -21.39 13.25
C ILE A 360 12.22 -22.09 14.54
N GLU A 361 13.07 -22.84 15.23
CA GLU A 361 12.69 -23.50 16.47
C GLU A 361 12.41 -22.52 17.61
N ASN A 362 13.27 -21.53 17.81
CA ASN A 362 13.05 -20.50 18.84
C ASN A 362 11.75 -19.73 18.56
N TRP A 363 11.48 -19.42 17.28
CA TRP A 363 10.23 -18.78 16.85
C TRP A 363 9.01 -19.66 17.12
N LYS A 364 9.07 -20.96 16.76
CA LYS A 364 7.98 -21.92 17.04
C LYS A 364 7.71 -22.07 18.53
N LEU A 365 8.76 -22.14 19.36
CA LEU A 365 8.63 -22.19 20.82
C LEU A 365 7.99 -20.92 21.40
N LEU A 366 8.32 -19.76 20.84
CA LEU A 366 7.70 -18.50 21.25
C LEU A 366 6.21 -18.46 20.86
N ASN A 367 5.88 -18.83 19.63
CA ASN A 367 4.50 -18.84 19.13
C ASN A 367 3.62 -19.87 19.85
N SER A 368 4.16 -21.03 20.22
CA SER A 368 3.43 -22.01 21.06
C SER A 368 3.28 -21.55 22.51
N SER A 369 4.05 -20.55 22.94
CA SER A 369 4.01 -19.93 24.26
C SER A 369 3.15 -18.66 24.27
N CYS A 370 2.24 -18.48 23.29
CA CYS A 370 1.46 -17.25 23.13
C CYS A 370 0.59 -16.86 24.34
N GLU A 371 0.21 -17.84 25.15
CA GLU A 371 -0.58 -17.67 26.37
C GLU A 371 0.27 -17.39 27.63
N ILE A 372 1.60 -17.53 27.53
CA ILE A 372 2.53 -17.33 28.65
C ILE A 372 2.80 -15.83 28.83
N GLN A 373 2.93 -15.39 30.09
CA GLN A 373 3.30 -14.02 30.40
C GLN A 373 4.74 -13.74 29.99
N CYS A 374 5.00 -12.56 29.41
CA CYS A 374 6.35 -12.22 28.93
C CYS A 374 7.39 -12.35 30.05
N HIS A 375 7.06 -11.96 31.29
CA HIS A 375 7.99 -12.04 32.41
C HIS A 375 8.54 -13.46 32.69
N ASP A 376 7.85 -14.52 32.29
CA ASP A 376 8.26 -15.90 32.58
C ASP A 376 9.46 -16.39 31.75
N PHE A 377 9.66 -15.79 30.57
CA PHE A 377 10.70 -16.20 29.62
C PHE A 377 11.60 -15.06 29.12
N PHE A 378 11.28 -13.81 29.44
CA PHE A 378 12.22 -12.71 29.28
C PHE A 378 13.38 -12.85 30.29
N VAL A 379 14.59 -12.88 29.76
CA VAL A 379 15.83 -12.89 30.54
C VAL A 379 16.31 -11.46 30.67
N ASP A 380 16.37 -10.97 31.90
CA ASP A 380 16.95 -9.67 32.21
C ASP A 380 18.47 -9.74 32.15
N VAL A 381 19.05 -9.08 31.15
CA VAL A 381 20.50 -9.10 30.88
C VAL A 381 21.28 -8.46 32.03
N SER A 382 20.69 -7.54 32.81
CA SER A 382 21.35 -6.88 33.93
C SER A 382 21.71 -7.84 35.08
N ASN A 383 21.06 -9.01 35.14
CA ASN A 383 21.37 -10.06 36.11
C ASN A 383 22.70 -10.80 35.82
N PHE A 384 23.32 -10.53 34.67
CA PHE A 384 24.54 -11.21 34.24
C PHE A 384 25.72 -10.25 34.22
N ASN A 385 26.78 -10.62 34.92
CA ASN A 385 28.02 -9.83 34.97
C ASN A 385 28.94 -10.03 33.75
N ASN A 386 28.58 -10.95 32.84
CA ASN A 386 29.35 -11.34 31.66
C ASN A 386 28.43 -12.06 30.65
N TYR A 387 28.61 -11.76 29.37
CA TYR A 387 27.87 -12.38 28.27
C TYR A 387 28.05 -13.91 28.16
N ASN A 388 29.19 -14.49 28.56
CA ASN A 388 29.36 -15.96 28.56
C ASN A 388 28.39 -16.67 29.54
N LYS A 389 28.09 -16.06 30.68
CA LYS A 389 27.11 -16.62 31.63
C LYS A 389 25.69 -16.50 31.08
N LEU A 390 25.39 -15.40 30.40
CA LEU A 390 24.13 -15.22 29.70
C LEU A 390 23.95 -16.31 28.63
N LEU A 391 24.97 -16.58 27.81
CA LEU A 391 24.95 -17.65 26.81
C LEU A 391 24.66 -19.02 27.44
N ALA A 392 25.35 -19.37 28.53
CA ALA A 392 25.12 -20.63 29.23
C ALA A 392 23.70 -20.75 29.80
N ASP A 393 23.12 -19.67 30.35
CA ASP A 393 21.73 -19.65 30.82
C ASP A 393 20.73 -19.83 29.66
N LEU A 394 20.96 -19.14 28.54
CA LEU A 394 20.14 -19.26 27.34
C LEU A 394 20.18 -20.69 26.76
N GLU A 395 21.35 -21.32 26.70
CA GLU A 395 21.50 -22.73 26.30
C GLU A 395 20.77 -23.68 27.26
N GLN A 396 20.88 -23.43 28.56
CA GLN A 396 20.17 -24.24 29.56
C GLN A 396 18.65 -24.09 29.43
N ARG A 397 18.13 -22.89 29.17
CA ARG A 397 16.69 -22.66 28.92
C ARG A 397 16.23 -23.35 27.65
N ARG A 398 17.03 -23.27 26.58
CA ARG A 398 16.75 -23.92 25.30
C ARG A 398 16.72 -25.44 25.42
N SER A 399 17.67 -26.05 26.14
CA SER A 399 17.66 -27.51 26.38
C SER A 399 16.41 -27.99 27.15
N LYS A 400 15.81 -27.10 27.96
CA LYS A 400 14.52 -27.33 28.64
C LYS A 400 13.30 -26.96 27.78
N LYS A 401 13.48 -26.66 26.50
CA LYS A 401 12.44 -26.22 25.54
C LYS A 401 11.62 -25.02 26.04
N LYS A 402 12.26 -24.10 26.75
CA LYS A 402 11.63 -22.84 27.14
C LYS A 402 11.77 -21.82 26.01
N ALA A 403 10.72 -21.01 25.81
CA ALA A 403 10.86 -19.78 25.05
C ALA A 403 11.96 -18.91 25.66
N ILE A 404 12.61 -18.09 24.83
CA ILE A 404 13.66 -17.18 25.24
C ILE A 404 13.42 -15.81 24.60
N ALA A 405 13.53 -14.76 25.40
CA ALA A 405 13.51 -13.38 24.96
C ALA A 405 14.42 -12.56 25.88
N LEU A 406 14.88 -11.39 25.46
CA LEU A 406 15.77 -10.55 26.26
C LEU A 406 15.11 -9.22 26.67
N LYS A 407 15.33 -8.82 27.92
CA LYS A 407 15.05 -7.47 28.44
C LYS A 407 16.37 -6.78 28.73
N LEU A 408 16.51 -5.53 28.28
CA LEU A 408 17.65 -4.69 28.63
C LEU A 408 17.19 -3.29 29.05
N ASN A 409 17.73 -2.81 30.16
CA ASN A 409 17.52 -1.43 30.60
C ASN A 409 18.48 -0.45 29.91
N THR A 410 19.39 -0.91 29.05
CA THR A 410 20.36 -0.11 28.29
C THR A 410 20.39 -0.54 26.83
N PRO A 411 20.92 0.29 25.92
CA PRO A 411 21.23 -0.16 24.57
C PRO A 411 22.10 -1.42 24.60
N PRO A 412 21.82 -2.47 23.81
CA PRO A 412 22.70 -3.62 23.68
C PRO A 412 24.06 -3.16 23.14
N CYS A 413 25.13 -3.52 23.86
CA CYS A 413 26.49 -3.34 23.39
C CYS A 413 26.87 -4.43 22.37
N VAL A 414 28.02 -4.29 21.71
CA VAL A 414 28.50 -5.22 20.66
C VAL A 414 28.46 -6.69 21.11
N ASN A 415 28.87 -6.97 22.35
CA ASN A 415 28.85 -8.35 22.87
C ASN A 415 27.44 -8.90 23.04
N ILE A 416 26.48 -8.06 23.45
CA ILE A 416 25.08 -8.46 23.59
C ILE A 416 24.43 -8.62 22.21
N ILE A 417 24.73 -7.75 21.25
CA ILE A 417 24.27 -7.92 19.86
C ILE A 417 24.76 -9.26 19.30
N LYS A 418 26.03 -9.61 19.57
CA LYS A 418 26.59 -10.92 19.23
C LYS A 418 25.79 -12.07 19.87
N VAL A 419 25.45 -11.97 21.17
CA VAL A 419 24.59 -12.96 21.84
C VAL A 419 23.21 -13.06 21.19
N ILE A 420 22.56 -11.93 20.90
CA ILE A 420 21.26 -11.88 20.22
C ILE A 420 21.33 -12.63 18.88
N ASN A 421 22.35 -12.33 18.09
CA ASN A 421 22.58 -12.91 16.78
C ASN A 421 22.87 -14.40 16.88
N GLU A 422 23.90 -14.82 17.62
CA GLU A 422 24.35 -16.23 17.74
C GLU A 422 23.32 -17.15 18.43
N SER A 423 22.60 -16.64 19.43
CA SER A 423 21.56 -17.42 20.10
C SER A 423 20.23 -17.46 19.33
N ALA A 424 20.14 -16.75 18.20
CA ALA A 424 18.93 -16.57 17.40
C ALA A 424 17.74 -16.12 18.27
N ILE A 425 17.96 -15.11 19.11
CA ILE A 425 16.92 -14.59 20.02
C ILE A 425 15.73 -14.07 19.19
N PRO A 426 14.51 -14.58 19.40
CA PRO A 426 13.36 -14.19 18.59
C PRO A 426 12.83 -12.80 18.96
N VAL A 427 12.86 -12.42 20.24
CA VAL A 427 12.37 -11.13 20.72
C VAL A 427 13.35 -10.52 21.72
N ALA A 428 13.63 -9.23 21.56
CA ALA A 428 14.34 -8.44 22.55
C ALA A 428 13.70 -7.06 22.70
N LEU A 429 13.58 -6.59 23.95
CA LEU A 429 13.07 -5.27 24.31
C LEU A 429 14.17 -4.51 25.06
N TRP A 430 14.49 -3.30 24.60
CA TRP A 430 15.45 -2.45 25.31
C TRP A 430 15.12 -0.98 25.29
N LEU A 431 15.76 -0.25 26.20
CA LEU A 431 15.76 1.21 26.25
C LEU A 431 17.05 1.77 25.63
N ARG A 432 16.91 2.78 24.76
CA ARG A 432 18.05 3.53 24.20
C ARG A 432 18.68 4.51 25.19
N LYS A 433 17.93 4.89 26.22
CA LYS A 433 18.32 5.83 27.27
C LYS A 433 17.79 5.30 28.60
N ASN A 434 18.57 5.45 29.68
CA ASN A 434 18.21 4.92 31.00
C ASN A 434 18.56 5.83 32.18
N ASP A 435 19.14 6.98 31.92
CA ASP A 435 19.53 8.00 32.89
C ASP A 435 18.39 9.01 33.14
N PHE A 436 17.17 8.51 33.34
CA PHE A 436 16.01 9.34 33.68
C PHE A 436 16.08 9.79 35.14
N LYS A 437 15.65 11.03 35.39
CA LYS A 437 15.59 11.62 36.73
C LYS A 437 14.38 11.16 37.52
N THR A 438 13.24 10.93 36.86
CA THR A 438 11.96 10.67 37.54
C THR A 438 11.40 9.28 37.30
N ILE A 439 12.03 8.46 36.45
CA ILE A 439 11.51 7.15 36.04
C ILE A 439 12.42 6.02 36.53
N ASN A 440 11.80 4.99 37.14
CA ASN A 440 12.46 3.71 37.33
C ASN A 440 12.32 2.84 36.06
N CYS A 441 13.37 2.81 35.24
CA CYS A 441 13.40 2.02 33.99
C CYS A 441 13.02 0.56 34.17
N GLN A 442 13.44 -0.06 35.29
CA GLN A 442 13.20 -1.48 35.53
C GLN A 442 11.71 -1.74 35.71
N GLU A 443 11.06 -0.96 36.58
CA GLU A 443 9.63 -1.05 36.88
C GLU A 443 8.78 -0.75 35.65
N GLU A 444 9.13 0.28 34.86
CA GLU A 444 8.37 0.59 33.65
C GLU A 444 8.47 -0.51 32.59
N LEU A 445 9.66 -1.09 32.39
CA LEU A 445 9.80 -2.24 31.50
C LEU A 445 9.04 -3.47 32.04
N ASP A 446 9.02 -3.70 33.36
CA ASP A 446 8.25 -4.80 33.96
C ASP A 446 6.74 -4.60 33.77
N LYS A 447 6.25 -3.36 33.85
CA LYS A 447 4.85 -3.02 33.53
C LYS A 447 4.51 -3.34 32.07
N ILE A 448 5.41 -3.04 31.13
CA ILE A 448 5.21 -3.38 29.71
C ILE A 448 5.16 -4.91 29.52
N LEU A 449 6.05 -5.64 30.18
CA LEU A 449 6.14 -7.10 30.11
C LEU A 449 5.06 -7.83 30.92
N ASN A 450 4.20 -7.11 31.65
CA ASN A 450 3.01 -7.66 32.29
C ASN A 450 1.88 -7.84 31.26
N CYS A 451 2.17 -8.60 30.21
CA CYS A 451 1.25 -8.98 29.16
C CYS A 451 1.67 -10.31 28.52
N LYS A 452 0.77 -10.88 27.72
CA LYS A 452 1.10 -12.01 26.84
C LYS A 452 1.97 -11.55 25.67
N ILE A 453 2.77 -12.45 25.11
CA ILE A 453 3.71 -12.09 24.03
C ILE A 453 3.03 -11.48 22.80
N ASN A 454 1.86 -11.97 22.41
CA ASN A 454 1.09 -11.43 21.28
C ASN A 454 0.53 -10.02 21.54
N GLN A 455 0.50 -9.58 22.80
CA GLN A 455 0.08 -8.24 23.20
C GLN A 455 1.25 -7.26 23.33
N LEU A 456 2.49 -7.76 23.38
CA LEU A 456 3.69 -6.94 23.58
C LEU A 456 3.85 -5.84 22.51
N PRO A 457 3.66 -6.11 21.20
CA PRO A 457 3.72 -5.06 20.18
C PRO A 457 2.77 -3.90 20.45
N GLU A 458 1.55 -4.18 20.88
CA GLU A 458 0.53 -3.16 21.20
C GLU A 458 0.88 -2.39 22.46
N LYS A 459 1.43 -3.06 23.49
CA LYS A 459 1.94 -2.37 24.68
C LYS A 459 3.07 -1.41 24.34
N VAL A 460 4.01 -1.81 23.48
CA VAL A 460 5.11 -0.95 23.03
C VAL A 460 4.60 0.23 22.21
N LYS A 461 3.65 0.00 21.30
CA LYS A 461 3.01 1.07 20.50
C LYS A 461 2.26 2.07 21.38
N GLN A 462 1.48 1.58 22.36
CA GLN A 462 0.76 2.44 23.29
C GLN A 462 1.71 3.32 24.09
N GLN A 463 2.81 2.77 24.59
CA GLN A 463 3.84 3.57 25.30
C GLN A 463 4.45 4.66 24.44
N ARG A 464 4.65 4.40 23.13
CA ARG A 464 5.12 5.42 22.18
C ARG A 464 4.06 6.49 21.91
N LEU A 465 2.79 6.11 21.87
CA LEU A 465 1.67 7.05 21.70
C LEU A 465 1.48 7.94 22.94
N ASP A 466 1.57 7.38 24.14
CA ASP A 466 1.46 8.12 25.41
C ASP A 466 2.59 9.16 25.50
N ALA A 467 3.83 8.74 25.22
CA ALA A 467 5.00 9.63 25.15
C ALA A 467 4.79 10.81 24.17
N PHE A 468 4.15 10.56 23.02
CA PHE A 468 3.86 11.59 22.04
C PHE A 468 2.82 12.61 22.56
N GLY A 469 1.82 12.16 23.32
CA GLY A 469 0.74 12.99 23.85
C GLY A 469 1.15 13.93 24.99
N GLU A 470 2.13 13.53 25.81
CA GLU A 470 2.63 14.31 26.95
C GLU A 470 3.55 15.48 26.55
N GLY A 471 3.96 15.54 25.28
CA GLY A 471 4.89 16.53 24.74
C GLY A 471 6.34 16.31 25.18
N ASN A 472 7.31 16.86 24.44
CA ASN A 472 8.76 16.67 24.65
C ASN A 472 9.32 17.18 26.01
N GLN A 473 8.47 17.61 26.94
CA GLN A 473 8.87 18.22 28.22
C GLN A 473 8.90 17.21 29.38
N GLN A 474 8.24 16.07 29.27
CA GLN A 474 8.25 15.03 30.30
C GLN A 474 9.15 13.86 29.88
N GLU A 475 9.90 13.33 30.83
CA GLU A 475 10.60 12.06 30.62
C GLU A 475 9.53 10.98 30.43
N HIS A 476 9.63 10.20 29.36
CA HIS A 476 8.77 9.04 29.13
C HIS A 476 9.57 7.95 28.40
N ILE A 477 9.51 6.70 28.89
CA ILE A 477 10.30 5.60 28.32
C ILE A 477 9.92 5.28 26.88
N GLY A 478 8.68 5.57 26.48
CA GLY A 478 8.15 5.36 25.14
C GLY A 478 8.99 5.99 24.02
N HIS A 479 9.66 7.13 24.27
CA HIS A 479 10.58 7.75 23.31
C HIS A 479 11.86 6.93 23.06
N HIS A 480 12.15 5.97 23.93
CA HIS A 480 13.42 5.25 23.97
C HIS A 480 13.26 3.74 23.81
N LEU A 481 12.03 3.24 23.65
CA LEU A 481 11.75 1.81 23.46
C LEU A 481 12.17 1.33 22.06
N ALA A 482 12.91 0.23 22.03
CA ALA A 482 13.24 -0.53 20.83
C ALA A 482 12.75 -1.98 21.00
N LEU A 483 12.09 -2.50 19.96
CA LEU A 483 11.55 -3.86 19.94
C LEU A 483 12.15 -4.60 18.74
N LEU A 484 13.01 -5.58 19.03
CA LEU A 484 13.42 -6.57 18.05
C LEU A 484 12.39 -7.69 18.01
N TRP A 485 11.95 -8.03 16.80
CA TRP A 485 10.93 -9.04 16.57
C TRP A 485 11.27 -9.83 15.31
N GLU A 486 11.82 -11.04 15.51
CA GLU A 486 12.35 -11.87 14.43
C GLU A 486 11.33 -12.90 13.95
N ASP A 487 10.67 -12.60 12.84
CA ASP A 487 9.81 -13.55 12.14
C ASP A 487 10.58 -14.19 10.95
N PRO A 488 10.94 -15.48 11.01
CA PRO A 488 11.68 -16.17 9.95
C PRO A 488 10.88 -16.29 8.64
N ASP A 489 9.56 -16.11 8.65
CA ASP A 489 8.72 -16.20 7.44
C ASP A 489 8.65 -14.86 6.69
N LEU A 490 9.00 -13.74 7.34
CA LEU A 490 9.00 -12.40 6.76
C LEU A 490 10.38 -12.01 6.21
N LEU A 491 10.90 -12.70 5.21
CA LEU A 491 12.20 -12.34 4.61
C LEU A 491 12.01 -11.36 3.44
N PRO A 492 12.98 -10.50 3.10
CA PRO A 492 13.00 -9.82 1.81
C PRO A 492 12.93 -10.83 0.64
N PRO A 493 12.19 -10.52 -0.46
CA PRO A 493 12.19 -11.37 -1.65
C PRO A 493 13.62 -11.58 -2.19
N GLN A 494 13.96 -12.81 -2.60
CA GLN A 494 15.26 -13.10 -3.22
C GLN A 494 15.35 -12.41 -4.58
N ILE A 495 16.08 -11.30 -4.67
CA ILE A 495 16.45 -10.70 -5.96
C ILE A 495 17.72 -11.41 -6.43
N ASP A 496 17.65 -12.16 -7.54
CA ASP A 496 18.84 -12.65 -8.23
C ASP A 496 19.74 -11.46 -8.61
N TYR A 497 20.91 -11.36 -7.98
CA TYR A 497 21.93 -10.35 -8.29
C TYR A 497 22.86 -10.80 -9.42
N THR A 498 22.44 -11.75 -10.26
CA THR A 498 23.27 -12.27 -11.37
C THR A 498 23.34 -11.34 -12.58
N THR A 499 22.64 -10.20 -12.57
CA THR A 499 22.67 -9.20 -13.67
C THR A 499 22.82 -7.75 -13.20
N LEU A 500 23.65 -7.50 -12.18
CA LEU A 500 24.21 -6.16 -11.93
C LEU A 500 25.72 -6.13 -12.17
#